data_AF-A0A7S9CU61-F1
#
_entry.id   AF-A0A7S9CU61-F1
#
_cell.length_a   1.000
_cell.length_b   1.000
_cell.length_c   1.000
_cell.angle_alpha   90.00
_cell.angle_beta   90.00
_cell.angle_gamma   90.00
#
_symmetry.space_group_name_H-M   'P 1'
#
loop_
_entity.id
_entity.type
_entity.pdbx_description
1 polymer ?
#
loop_
_entity_poly.entity_id
_entity_poly.type
_entity_poly.pdbx_seq_one_letter_code
_entity_poly.pdbx_strand_id
1 'polypeptide(L)' 'MKKADPFAPDDLVMSPMVHVALKLPKILLDRIDAAAAQDDPSCANRSSKMRRYLIAGLRREHEAA' A
#
# COMPACT_ATOMS: atom_id res chain seq x y z
N MET A 1 -16.41 -6.59 20.42
CA MET A 1 -16.66 -5.34 19.65
C MET A 1 -15.76 -5.38 18.43
N LYS A 2 -16.26 -5.15 17.21
CA LYS A 2 -15.38 -5.02 16.04
C LYS A 2 -14.51 -3.78 16.27
N LYS A 3 -13.19 -3.91 16.12
CA LYS A 3 -12.31 -2.75 16.17
C LYS A 3 -12.64 -1.83 14.99
N ALA A 4 -12.60 -0.52 15.21
CA ALA A 4 -12.80 0.45 14.15
C ALA A 4 -11.69 0.30 13.10
N ASP A 5 -12.01 0.44 11.81
CA ASP A 5 -11.00 0.37 10.74
C ASP A 5 -9.97 1.49 10.96
N PRO A 6 -8.68 1.18 11.12
CA PRO A 6 -7.65 2.20 11.34
C PRO A 6 -7.37 3.07 10.12
N PHE A 7 -7.93 2.75 8.94
CA PHE A 7 -7.72 3.49 7.70
C PHE A 7 -9.04 3.86 7.03
N ALA A 8 -9.88 4.64 7.72
CA ALA A 8 -11.10 5.19 7.12
C ALA A 8 -10.76 5.99 5.83
N PRO A 9 -11.61 5.94 4.79
CA PRO A 9 -11.32 6.60 3.51
C PRO A 9 -11.01 8.09 3.65
N ASP A 10 -11.76 8.81 4.48
CA ASP A 10 -11.58 10.26 4.66
C ASP A 10 -10.21 10.59 5.26
N ASP A 11 -9.75 9.79 6.23
CA ASP A 11 -8.44 9.97 6.85
C ASP A 11 -7.31 9.77 5.83
N LEU A 12 -7.43 8.78 4.95
CA LEU A 12 -6.44 8.52 3.90
C LEU A 12 -6.42 9.61 2.82
N VAL A 13 -7.56 10.21 2.49
CA VAL A 13 -7.67 11.25 1.46
C VAL A 13 -7.21 12.62 1.99
N MET A 14 -7.49 12.91 3.27
CA MET A 14 -7.11 14.18 3.90
C MET A 14 -5.68 14.20 4.43
N SER A 15 -5.03 13.04 4.56
CA SER A 15 -3.64 12.97 5.02
C SER A 15 -2.66 13.50 3.98
N PRO A 16 -1.68 14.35 4.37
CA PRO A 16 -0.66 14.84 3.47
C PRO A 16 0.24 13.69 2.98
N MET A 17 0.66 13.78 1.72
CA MET A 17 1.57 12.81 1.11
C MET A 17 3.01 13.11 1.52
N VAL A 18 3.70 12.09 2.05
CA VAL A 18 5.12 12.19 2.45
C VAL A 18 5.96 11.29 1.54
N HIS A 19 7.09 11.81 1.08
CA HIS A 19 8.08 11.03 0.34
C HIS A 19 8.96 10.22 1.28
N VAL A 20 9.09 8.92 0.99
CA VAL A 20 9.94 8.00 1.74
C VAL A 20 10.88 7.27 0.79
N ALA A 21 12.12 7.03 1.22
CA ALA A 21 13.09 6.20 0.52
C ALA A 21 13.35 4.93 1.34
N LEU A 22 13.23 3.76 0.70
CA LEU A 22 13.35 2.46 1.35
C LEU A 22 14.34 1.59 0.58
N LYS A 23 15.18 0.84 1.31
CA LYS A 23 16.00 -0.22 0.72
C LYS A 23 15.19 -1.51 0.72
N LEU A 24 15.04 -2.14 -0.44
CA LEU A 24 14.31 -3.39 -0.61
C LEU A 24 15.16 -4.41 -1.37
N PRO A 25 15.06 -5.72 -1.03
CA PRO A 25 15.55 -6.77 -1.91
C PRO A 25 14.96 -6.63 -3.32
N LYS A 26 15.80 -6.77 -4.35
CA LYS A 26 15.41 -6.63 -5.76
C LYS A 26 14.19 -7.47 -6.13
N ILE A 27 14.12 -8.70 -5.63
CA ILE A 27 12.98 -9.60 -5.87
C ILE A 27 11.65 -9.02 -5.39
N LEU A 28 11.61 -8.26 -4.28
CA LEU A 28 10.38 -7.63 -3.82
C LEU A 28 9.97 -6.49 -4.75
N LEU A 29 10.93 -5.68 -5.18
CA LEU A 29 10.67 -4.61 -6.15
C LEU A 29 10.11 -5.17 -7.46
N ASP A 30 10.68 -6.27 -7.96
CA ASP A 30 10.22 -6.91 -9.21
C ASP A 30 8.79 -7.42 -9.11
N ARG A 31 8.40 -7.96 -7.95
CA ARG A 31 7.01 -8.38 -7.72
C ARG A 31 6.05 -7.20 -7.65
N ILE A 32 6.47 -6.08 -7.07
CA ILE A 32 5.67 -4.84 -7.05
C ILE A 32 5.52 -4.28 -8.47
N ASP A 33 6.59 -4.26 -9.25
CA ASP A 33 6.57 -3.78 -10.64
C ASP A 33 5.65 -4.63 -11.51
N ALA A 34 5.75 -5.95 -11.41
CA ALA A 34 4.85 -6.86 -12.11
C ALA A 34 3.37 -6.63 -11.72
N ALA A 35 3.09 -6.43 -10.43
CA ALA A 35 1.74 -6.14 -9.96
C ALA A 35 1.23 -4.76 -10.39
N ALA A 36 2.10 -3.75 -10.48
CA ALA A 36 1.75 -2.42 -10.95
C ALA A 36 1.44 -2.42 -12.46
N ALA A 37 2.17 -3.22 -13.24
CA ALA A 37 1.92 -3.39 -14.67
C ALA A 37 0.59 -4.10 -14.99
N GLN A 38 0.05 -4.89 -14.05
CA GLN A 38 -1.28 -5.50 -14.23
C GLN A 38 -2.43 -4.49 -14.13
N ASP A 39 -2.26 -3.42 -13.35
CA ASP A 39 -3.31 -2.40 -13.20
C ASP A 39 -3.37 -1.47 -14.41
N ASP A 40 -2.21 -1.06 -14.93
CA ASP A 40 -2.08 -0.28 -16.16
C ASP A 40 -0.73 -0.61 -16.82
N PRO A 41 -0.72 -1.42 -17.90
CA PRO A 41 0.52 -1.77 -18.61
C PRO A 41 1.23 -0.56 -19.24
N SER A 42 0.49 0.50 -19.56
CA SER A 42 1.03 1.71 -20.18
C SER A 42 1.57 2.73 -19.18
N CYS A 43 1.07 2.69 -17.94
CA CYS A 43 1.45 3.61 -16.86
C CYS A 43 1.45 2.90 -15.49
N ALA A 44 2.39 1.97 -15.29
CA ALA A 44 2.48 1.18 -14.07
C ALA A 44 2.76 2.05 -12.83
N ASN A 45 1.79 2.16 -11.92
CA ASN A 45 1.89 2.99 -10.71
C ASN A 45 2.29 2.19 -9.47
N ARG A 46 3.60 2.09 -9.23
CA ARG A 46 4.18 1.40 -8.05
C ARG A 46 3.67 1.97 -6.73
N SER A 47 3.64 3.29 -6.59
CA SER A 47 3.24 3.97 -5.35
C SER A 47 1.82 3.63 -4.94
N SER A 48 0.90 3.53 -5.91
CA SER A 48 -0.48 3.09 -5.69
C SER A 48 -0.52 1.64 -5.19
N LYS A 49 0.20 0.71 -5.84
CA LYS A 49 0.28 -0.69 -5.39
C LYS A 49 0.88 -0.84 -4.01
N MET A 50 2.02 -0.19 -3.76
CA MET A 50 2.68 -0.22 -2.45
C MET A 50 1.76 0.27 -1.34
N ARG A 51 1.03 1.38 -1.57
CA ARG A 51 0.06 1.91 -0.59
C ARG A 51 -1.04 0.91 -0.27
N ARG A 52 -1.63 0.27 -1.29
CA ARG A 52 -2.67 -0.76 -1.09
C ARG A 52 -2.15 -1.95 -0.29
N TYR A 53 -0.92 -2.40 -0.56
CA TYR A 53 -0.31 -3.49 0.19
C TYR A 53 -0.04 -3.13 1.66
N LEU A 54 0.47 -1.93 1.92
CA LEU A 54 0.72 -1.44 3.28
C LEU A 54 -0.59 -1.34 4.08
N ILE A 55 -1.63 -0.72 3.54
CA ILE A 55 -2.94 -0.62 4.19
C ILE A 55 -3.49 -2.02 4.48
N ALA A 56 -3.46 -2.93 3.51
CA ALA A 56 -3.95 -4.29 3.69
C ALA A 56 -3.15 -5.07 4.74
N GLY A 57 -1.82 -4.89 4.81
CA GLY A 57 -0.96 -5.49 5.83
C GLY A 57 -1.30 -5.00 7.23
N LEU A 58 -1.35 -3.68 7.42
CA LEU A 58 -1.63 -3.06 8.71
C LEU A 58 -3.05 -3.35 9.21
N ARG A 59 -4.05 -3.46 8.30
CA ARG A 59 -5.40 -3.92 8.69
C ARG A 59 -5.38 -5.33 9.24
N ARG A 60 -4.68 -6.27 8.59
CA ARG A 60 -4.56 -7.66 9.08
C ARG A 60 -3.89 -7.72 10.45
N GLU A 61 -2.86 -6.92 10.68
CA GLU A 61 -2.19 -6.83 11.99
C GLU A 61 -3.13 -6.26 13.05
N HIS A 62 -3.91 -5.22 12.73
CA HIS A 62 -4.87 -4.61 13.64
C HIS A 62 -6.00 -5.57 14.06
N GLU A 63 -6.49 -6.36 13.10
CA GLU A 63 -7.50 -7.41 13.32
C GLU A 63 -6.97 -8.58 14.15
N ALA A 64 -5.67 -8.89 14.05
CA ALA A 64 -5.02 -9.97 14.78
C ALA A 64 -4.56 -9.59 16.20
N ALA A 65 -4.29 -8.30 16.44
CA ALA A 65 -4.03 -7.75 17.77
C ALA A 65 -5.30 -7.73 18.64
#